data_AF-A0A0M8WY66-F1
#
_entry.id   AF-A0A0M8WY66-F1
#
_cell.length_a   1.000
_cell.length_b   1.000
_cell.length_c   1.000
_cell.angle_alpha   90.00
_cell.angle_beta   90.00
_cell.angle_gamma   90.00
#
_symmetry.space_group_name_H-M   'P 1'
#
loop_
_entity.id
_entity.type
_entity.pdbx_description
1 polymer ?
#
loop_
_entity_poly.entity_id
_entity_poly.type
_entity_poly.pdbx_seq_one_letter_code
_entity_poly.pdbx_strand_id
1 'polypeptide(L)'
;MLRTGEEPPGHTTTRRYGRAVTSATGETRPFRAADLGTLALLAWMARNEEGDGRTPCLLACSLGDGPGGPEGTSAAVTRLLDDMGLPVGGHPVDGTTRPSLKVSMLVVAGQIVLQMPNVTTQVTPPAEWLKAVGKLGYTYFMFTTRVCPTTGPRQPAVGAELSAFVGSPETTNSAAHVYLPARSLRV
;
A
#
# COMPACT_ATOMS: atom_id res chain seq x y z
N MET A 1 -41.76 -36.02 -62.52
CA MET A 1 -40.89 -35.82 -61.34
C MET A 1 -39.57 -35.24 -61.83
N LEU A 2 -39.28 -33.97 -61.53
CA LEU A 2 -38.00 -33.33 -61.84
C LEU A 2 -37.09 -33.45 -60.61
N ARG A 3 -35.85 -33.94 -60.79
CA ARG A 3 -34.78 -33.78 -59.81
C ARG A 3 -33.50 -33.36 -60.53
N THR A 4 -33.13 -32.10 -60.34
CA THR A 4 -31.78 -31.58 -60.51
C THR A 4 -31.12 -31.60 -59.13
N GLY A 5 -29.89 -32.10 -59.06
CA GLY A 5 -29.07 -32.11 -57.86
C GLY A 5 -27.64 -32.50 -58.24
N GLU A 6 -26.84 -31.47 -58.53
CA GLU A 6 -25.44 -31.51 -58.92
C GLU A 6 -24.58 -31.06 -57.72
N GLU A 7 -23.57 -31.85 -57.32
CA GLU A 7 -22.15 -31.44 -57.13
C GLU A 7 -21.31 -32.49 -56.35
N PRO A 8 -19.99 -32.61 -56.62
CA PRO A 8 -19.12 -33.75 -56.28
C PRO A 8 -18.11 -33.42 -55.12
N PRO A 9 -17.12 -34.29 -54.79
CA PRO A 9 -16.70 -34.53 -53.41
C PRO A 9 -15.57 -33.62 -52.89
N GLY A 10 -15.67 -33.22 -51.61
CA GLY A 10 -14.67 -32.43 -50.90
C GLY A 10 -13.73 -33.28 -50.02
N HIS A 11 -12.44 -33.16 -50.30
CA HIS A 11 -11.30 -33.79 -49.65
C HIS A 11 -11.20 -33.54 -48.13
N THR A 12 -10.97 -34.61 -47.38
CA THR A 12 -10.56 -34.55 -45.96
C THR A 12 -9.09 -34.11 -45.85
N THR A 13 -8.86 -32.89 -45.35
CA THR A 13 -7.50 -32.44 -44.95
C THR A 13 -7.41 -32.36 -43.42
N THR A 14 -6.62 -33.26 -42.85
CA THR A 14 -6.21 -33.28 -41.45
C THR A 14 -5.37 -32.03 -41.12
N ARG A 15 -5.91 -31.09 -40.35
CA ARG A 15 -5.16 -29.93 -39.86
C ARG A 15 -4.44 -30.30 -38.55
N ARG A 16 -3.12 -30.47 -38.61
CA ARG A 16 -2.25 -30.43 -37.43
C ARG A 16 -2.43 -29.07 -36.75
N TYR A 17 -2.96 -29.04 -35.53
CA TYR A 17 -2.88 -27.84 -34.69
C TYR A 17 -1.50 -27.78 -34.04
N GLY A 18 -0.62 -27.01 -34.68
CA GLY A 18 0.55 -26.44 -34.02
C GLY A 18 0.09 -25.41 -32.98
N ARG A 19 0.45 -25.72 -31.73
CA ARG A 19 0.60 -24.85 -30.54
C ARG A 19 0.49 -23.33 -30.78
N ALA A 20 -0.45 -22.70 -30.10
CA ALA A 20 -0.25 -21.36 -29.54
C ALA A 20 -0.21 -21.51 -28.01
N VAL A 21 0.99 -21.64 -27.45
CA VAL A 21 1.23 -21.31 -26.04
C VAL A 21 1.34 -19.80 -26.03
N THR A 22 0.30 -19.11 -25.60
CA THR A 22 0.41 -17.69 -25.28
C THR A 22 1.09 -17.62 -23.93
N SER A 23 2.43 -17.64 -23.94
CA SER A 23 3.21 -17.20 -22.78
C SER A 23 2.91 -15.72 -22.61
N ALA A 24 1.98 -15.38 -21.72
CA ALA A 24 1.83 -14.03 -21.21
C ALA A 24 3.15 -13.71 -20.49
N THR A 25 4.09 -13.13 -21.23
CA THR A 25 5.32 -12.61 -20.66
C THR A 25 4.87 -11.45 -19.82
N GLY A 26 4.94 -11.59 -18.49
CA GLY A 26 4.53 -10.56 -17.56
C GLY A 26 5.23 -9.26 -17.91
N GLU A 27 4.51 -8.35 -18.57
CA GLU A 27 5.00 -7.03 -18.86
C GLU A 27 5.28 -6.41 -17.49
N THR A 28 6.56 -6.24 -17.16
CA THR A 28 6.96 -5.54 -15.94
C THR A 28 6.63 -4.08 -16.16
N ARG A 29 5.34 -3.75 -16.04
CA ARG A 29 4.86 -2.40 -16.21
C ARG A 29 5.60 -1.54 -15.18
N PRO A 30 6.15 -0.38 -15.56
CA PRO A 30 6.73 0.54 -14.60
C PRO A 30 5.68 0.90 -13.55
N PHE A 31 6.09 0.99 -12.28
CA PHE A 31 5.20 1.36 -11.19
C PHE A 31 4.55 2.72 -11.47
N ARG A 32 3.23 2.82 -11.34
CA ARG A 32 2.50 4.08 -11.47
C ARG A 32 1.90 4.43 -10.11
N ALA A 33 2.19 5.64 -9.61
CA ALA A 33 1.59 6.12 -8.36
C ALA A 33 0.05 6.08 -8.39
N ALA A 34 -0.56 6.26 -9.57
CA ALA A 34 -2.00 6.14 -9.75
C ALA A 34 -2.57 4.74 -9.43
N ASP A 35 -1.77 3.68 -9.53
CA ASP A 35 -2.21 2.31 -9.20
C ASP A 35 -2.47 2.15 -7.69
N LEU A 36 -1.88 3.01 -6.85
CA LEU A 36 -2.16 3.05 -5.41
C LEU A 36 -3.52 3.64 -5.06
N GLY A 37 -4.19 4.34 -5.98
CA GLY A 37 -5.41 5.08 -5.65
C GLY A 37 -5.18 6.16 -4.59
N THR A 38 -6.23 6.44 -3.79
CA THR A 38 -6.16 7.39 -2.69
C THR A 38 -5.50 6.74 -1.47
N LEU A 39 -4.42 7.33 -0.95
CA LEU A 39 -3.81 6.90 0.32
C LEU A 39 -4.41 7.67 1.49
N ALA A 40 -4.83 6.94 2.52
CA ALA A 40 -5.16 7.48 3.83
C ALA A 40 -3.96 7.37 4.77
N LEU A 41 -3.72 8.44 5.54
CA LEU A 41 -2.74 8.48 6.62
C LEU A 41 -3.45 8.65 7.95
N LEU A 42 -2.99 7.87 8.93
CA LEU A 42 -3.63 7.75 10.23
C LEU A 42 -2.57 7.86 11.31
N ALA A 43 -2.67 8.88 12.16
CA ALA A 43 -1.74 9.09 13.26
C ALA A 43 -2.46 8.91 14.60
N TRP A 44 -1.92 8.05 15.46
CA TRP A 44 -2.46 7.79 16.80
C TRP A 44 -1.36 7.45 17.80
N MET A 45 -1.69 7.49 19.08
CA MET A 45 -0.81 7.04 20.15
C MET A 45 -1.17 5.60 20.52
N ALA A 46 -0.28 4.65 20.24
CA ALA A 46 -0.43 3.28 20.72
C ALA A 46 0.05 3.16 22.16
N ARG A 47 -0.57 2.28 22.94
CA ARG A 47 -0.04 1.91 24.26
C ARG A 47 1.15 0.99 24.09
N ASN A 48 2.21 1.19 24.87
CA ASN A 48 3.34 0.26 24.86
C ASN A 48 2.92 -1.04 25.54
N GLU A 49 3.35 -2.17 24.99
CA GLU A 49 3.08 -3.49 25.59
C GLU A 49 3.89 -3.71 26.88
N GLU A 50 5.06 -3.07 26.98
CA GLU A 50 6.04 -3.29 28.06
C GLU A 50 6.07 -2.18 29.14
N GLY A 51 5.14 -1.22 29.13
CA GLY A 51 5.07 -0.19 30.17
C GLY A 51 3.99 0.88 29.96
N ASP A 52 3.96 1.89 30.83
CA ASP A 52 2.97 2.98 30.79
C ASP A 52 3.20 4.02 29.67
N GLY A 53 4.22 3.82 28.85
CA GLY A 53 4.53 4.69 27.73
C GLY A 53 3.49 4.59 26.60
N ARG A 54 3.44 5.63 25.76
CA ARG A 54 2.70 5.62 24.50
C ARG A 54 3.65 5.85 23.34
N THR A 55 3.51 5.05 22.29
CA THR A 55 4.30 5.16 21.07
C THR A 55 3.51 5.90 19.99
N PRO A 56 4.05 6.98 19.41
CA PRO A 56 3.43 7.62 18.26
C PRO A 56 3.49 6.67 17.06
N CYS A 57 2.33 6.28 16.56
CA CYS A 57 2.19 5.39 15.41
C CYS A 57 1.60 6.13 14.21
N LEU A 58 1.98 5.70 13.01
CA LEU A 58 1.49 6.22 11.75
C LEU A 58 1.17 5.04 10.82
N LEU A 59 -0.03 4.97 10.27
CA LEU A 59 -0.41 3.97 9.26
C LEU A 59 -0.67 4.67 7.94
N ALA A 60 -0.09 4.13 6.87
CA ALA A 60 -0.53 4.34 5.51
C ALA A 60 -1.32 3.12 5.02
N CYS A 61 -2.46 3.36 4.40
CA CYS A 61 -3.23 2.34 3.68
C CYS A 61 -3.90 3.00 2.47
N SER A 62 -4.23 2.23 1.45
CA SER A 62 -5.00 2.74 0.31
C SER A 62 -6.50 2.50 0.49
N LEU A 63 -7.34 3.37 -0.07
CA LEU A 63 -8.78 3.20 -0.13
C LEU A 63 -9.25 2.24 -1.24
N GLY A 64 -8.34 1.71 -2.06
CA GLY A 64 -8.68 0.71 -3.09
C GLY A 64 -9.40 1.29 -4.32
N ASP A 65 -9.44 2.61 -4.47
CA ASP A 65 -10.03 3.34 -5.59
C ASP A 65 -9.08 3.53 -6.79
N GLY A 66 -7.96 2.78 -6.81
CA GLY A 66 -7.07 2.74 -7.96
C GLY A 66 -7.72 2.08 -9.19
N PRO A 67 -7.13 2.25 -10.40
CA PRO A 67 -7.65 1.68 -11.64
C PRO A 67 -7.77 0.15 -11.64
N GLY A 68 -6.96 -0.53 -10.81
CA GLY A 68 -7.04 -1.98 -10.60
C GLY A 68 -7.97 -2.41 -9.47
N GLY A 69 -8.74 -1.47 -8.89
CA GLY A 69 -9.57 -1.71 -7.72
C GLY A 69 -8.78 -2.15 -6.48
N PRO A 70 -9.46 -2.72 -5.47
CA PRO A 70 -8.84 -3.15 -4.22
C PRO A 70 -7.62 -4.07 -4.38
N GLU A 71 -7.75 -5.11 -5.23
CA GLU A 71 -6.70 -6.09 -5.48
C GLU A 71 -5.50 -5.46 -6.20
N GLY A 72 -5.75 -4.66 -7.25
CA GLY A 72 -4.69 -4.01 -8.00
C GLY A 72 -3.92 -2.99 -7.17
N THR A 73 -4.62 -2.27 -6.30
CA THR A 73 -4.01 -1.37 -5.32
C THR A 73 -3.20 -2.13 -4.27
N SER A 74 -3.71 -3.24 -3.73
CA SER A 74 -2.96 -4.06 -2.77
C SER A 74 -1.64 -4.59 -3.38
N ALA A 75 -1.70 -5.05 -4.63
CA ALA A 75 -0.51 -5.44 -5.40
C ALA A 75 0.44 -4.27 -5.65
N ALA A 76 -0.09 -3.07 -5.95
CA ALA A 76 0.71 -1.87 -6.14
C ALA A 76 1.43 -1.44 -4.84
N VAL A 77 0.75 -1.52 -3.68
CA VAL A 77 1.36 -1.28 -2.36
C VAL A 77 2.45 -2.30 -2.10
N THR A 78 2.19 -3.59 -2.33
CA THR A 78 3.18 -4.67 -2.16
C THR A 78 4.44 -4.39 -2.97
N ARG A 79 4.29 -3.98 -4.23
CA ARG A 79 5.41 -3.64 -5.11
C ARG A 79 6.17 -2.39 -4.66
N LEU A 80 5.46 -1.38 -4.14
CA LEU A 80 6.11 -0.19 -3.60
C LEU A 80 6.93 -0.52 -2.34
N LEU A 81 6.40 -1.38 -1.47
CA LEU A 81 7.11 -1.85 -0.27
C LEU A 81 8.37 -2.63 -0.63
N ASP A 82 8.28 -3.51 -1.62
CA ASP A 82 9.43 -4.24 -2.17
C ASP A 82 10.49 -3.29 -2.74
N ASP A 83 10.11 -2.29 -3.55
CA ASP A 83 11.06 -1.28 -4.06
C ASP A 83 11.74 -0.50 -2.92
N MET A 84 11.02 -0.22 -1.83
CA MET A 84 11.57 0.43 -0.65
C MET A 84 12.45 -0.49 0.22
N GLY A 85 12.49 -1.80 -0.07
CA GLY A 85 13.19 -2.80 0.74
C GLY A 85 12.54 -3.02 2.10
N LEU A 86 11.21 -2.86 2.17
CA LEU A 86 10.42 -2.96 3.39
C LEU A 86 9.60 -4.28 3.36
N PRO A 87 10.00 -5.32 4.11
CA PRO A 87 9.30 -6.59 4.11
C PRO A 87 7.95 -6.49 4.81
N VAL A 88 6.92 -7.08 4.19
CA VAL A 88 5.59 -7.24 4.78
C VAL A 88 5.59 -8.37 5.81
N GLY A 89 4.95 -8.16 6.97
CA GLY A 89 4.79 -9.18 8.01
C GLY A 89 6.08 -9.55 8.74
N GLY A 90 7.17 -8.82 8.50
CA GLY A 90 8.47 -9.02 9.14
C GLY A 90 8.67 -8.15 10.38
N HIS A 91 9.85 -8.28 10.97
CA HIS A 91 10.27 -7.39 12.06
C HIS A 91 10.37 -5.93 11.58
N PRO A 92 10.11 -4.96 12.47
CA PRO A 92 10.27 -3.55 12.16
C PRO A 92 11.67 -3.23 11.66
N VAL A 93 11.75 -2.57 10.51
CA VAL A 93 13.00 -1.99 10.01
C VAL A 93 13.34 -0.76 10.84
N ASP A 94 14.52 -0.74 11.44
CA ASP A 94 15.00 0.47 12.09
C ASP A 94 15.46 1.50 11.03
N GLY A 95 14.69 2.57 10.86
CA GLY A 95 15.02 3.65 9.95
C GLY A 95 15.86 4.76 10.55
N THR A 96 16.05 4.75 11.87
CA THR A 96 16.91 5.73 12.55
C THR A 96 18.40 5.47 12.25
N THR A 97 18.75 4.22 11.93
CA THR A 97 20.10 3.78 11.58
C THR A 97 20.34 3.64 10.07
N ARG A 98 19.31 3.88 9.23
CA ARG A 98 19.34 3.66 7.77
C ARG A 98 19.01 4.95 7.00
N PRO A 99 19.98 5.88 6.80
CA PRO A 99 19.72 7.16 6.15
C PRO A 99 19.35 7.05 4.66
N SER A 100 19.64 5.91 4.01
CA SER A 100 19.31 5.61 2.62
C SER A 100 17.91 5.01 2.41
N LEU A 101 17.08 4.98 3.45
CA LEU A 101 15.68 4.58 3.31
C LEU A 101 14.95 5.46 2.30
N LYS A 102 14.19 4.81 1.42
CA LYS A 102 13.39 5.48 0.38
C LYS A 102 12.09 6.09 0.92
N VAL A 103 11.75 5.83 2.18
CA VAL A 103 10.65 6.47 2.89
C VAL A 103 11.20 7.46 3.91
N SER A 104 10.62 8.66 3.96
CA SER A 104 10.99 9.69 4.93
C SER A 104 9.78 10.46 5.44
N MET A 105 9.87 10.90 6.69
CA MET A 105 8.86 11.73 7.32
C MET A 105 9.43 13.08 7.72
N LEU A 106 8.73 14.14 7.32
CA LEU A 106 8.99 15.50 7.74
C LEU A 106 7.86 16.01 8.62
N VAL A 107 8.19 16.77 9.66
CA VAL A 107 7.22 17.54 10.43
C VAL A 107 7.39 19.02 10.09
N VAL A 108 6.36 19.62 9.50
CA VAL A 108 6.38 21.01 9.01
C VAL A 108 5.09 21.69 9.45
N ALA A 109 5.20 22.80 10.18
CA ALA A 109 4.06 23.57 10.67
C ALA A 109 2.98 22.71 11.39
N GLY A 110 3.39 21.66 12.10
CA GLY A 110 2.49 20.74 12.79
C GLY A 110 1.82 19.68 11.91
N GLN A 111 2.16 19.61 10.62
CA GLN A 111 1.73 18.56 9.71
C GLN A 111 2.83 17.52 9.51
N ILE A 112 2.41 16.28 9.25
CA ILE A 112 3.29 15.21 8.78
C ILE A 112 3.29 15.27 7.26
N VAL A 113 4.48 15.29 6.65
CA VAL A 113 4.67 15.06 5.22
C VAL A 113 5.42 13.74 5.08
N LEU A 114 4.74 12.72 4.56
CA LEU A 114 5.33 11.42 4.26
C LEU A 114 5.74 11.39 2.78
N GLN A 115 7.00 11.08 2.54
CA GLN A 115 7.58 11.00 1.21
C GLN A 115 8.04 9.56 0.95
N MET A 116 7.66 9.04 -0.20
CA MET A 116 7.99 7.71 -0.70
C MET A 116 8.29 7.83 -2.21
N PRO A 117 8.86 6.80 -2.87
CA PRO A 117 9.09 6.83 -4.30
C PRO A 117 7.82 7.18 -5.08
N ASN A 118 7.83 8.31 -5.80
CA ASN A 118 6.73 8.82 -6.62
C ASN A 118 5.44 9.17 -5.86
N VAL A 119 5.49 9.23 -4.52
CA VAL A 119 4.31 9.47 -3.68
C VAL A 119 4.67 10.45 -2.57
N THR A 120 3.86 11.49 -2.42
CA THR A 120 3.93 12.40 -1.27
C THR A 120 2.52 12.61 -0.75
N THR A 121 2.35 12.42 0.55
CA THR A 121 1.06 12.58 1.23
C THR A 121 1.27 13.28 2.58
N GLN A 122 0.23 13.91 3.08
CA GLN A 122 0.29 14.72 4.29
C GLN A 122 -0.93 14.51 5.17
N VAL A 123 -0.75 14.66 6.48
CA VAL A 123 -1.82 14.58 7.46
C VAL A 123 -1.52 15.49 8.65
N THR A 124 -2.56 16.00 9.28
CA THR A 124 -2.44 16.71 10.57
C THR A 124 -2.63 15.70 11.71
N PRO A 125 -1.56 15.32 12.43
CA PRO A 125 -1.68 14.40 13.56
C PRO A 125 -2.25 15.09 14.82
N PRO A 126 -2.67 14.30 15.82
CA PRO A 126 -2.99 14.82 17.15
C PRO A 126 -1.82 15.57 17.78
N ALA A 127 -2.09 16.62 18.58
CA ALA A 127 -1.04 17.42 19.22
C ALA A 127 -0.16 16.60 20.19
N GLU A 128 -0.74 15.61 20.87
CA GLU A 128 0.00 14.69 21.74
C GLU A 128 0.99 13.82 20.96
N TRP A 129 0.66 13.47 19.71
CA TRP A 129 1.52 12.71 18.81
C TRP A 129 2.75 13.53 18.43
N LEU A 130 2.57 14.81 18.07
CA LEU A 130 3.69 15.71 17.77
C LEU A 130 4.64 15.88 18.96
N LYS A 131 4.08 16.00 20.17
CA LYS A 131 4.86 16.08 21.41
C LYS A 131 5.66 14.79 21.66
N ALA A 132 5.05 13.63 21.43
CA ALA A 132 5.72 12.35 21.60
C ALA A 132 6.85 12.15 20.59
N VAL A 133 6.59 12.45 19.30
CA VAL A 133 7.59 12.38 18.24
C VAL A 133 8.74 13.36 18.48
N GLY A 134 8.44 14.58 18.93
CA GLY A 134 9.48 15.56 19.28
C GLY A 134 10.40 15.11 20.42
N LYS A 135 9.91 14.24 21.32
CA LYS A 135 10.69 13.65 22.41
C LYS A 135 11.46 12.40 21.99
N LEU A 136 10.82 11.51 21.23
CA LEU A 136 11.38 10.22 20.82
C LEU A 136 12.30 10.32 19.61
N GLY A 137 12.09 11.31 18.73
CA GLY A 137 12.83 11.48 17.48
C GLY A 137 12.38 10.54 16.35
N TYR A 138 11.38 9.70 16.57
CA TYR A 138 10.84 8.77 15.57
C TYR A 138 9.34 8.49 15.79
N THR A 139 8.71 7.84 14.81
CA THR A 139 7.39 7.22 14.91
C THR A 139 7.44 5.76 14.46
N TYR A 140 6.56 4.93 15.00
CA TYR A 140 6.32 3.60 14.46
C TYR A 140 5.41 3.70 13.23
N PHE A 141 5.99 3.51 12.04
CA PHE A 141 5.29 3.58 10.77
C PHE A 141 4.91 2.18 10.29
N MET A 142 3.64 2.04 9.91
CA MET A 142 3.09 0.87 9.25
C MET A 142 2.60 1.26 7.86
N PHE A 143 2.88 0.43 6.86
CA PHE A 143 2.24 0.55 5.56
C PHE A 143 1.67 -0.81 5.18
N THR A 144 0.33 -0.90 5.24
CA THR A 144 -0.41 -2.15 5.02
C THR A 144 -0.82 -2.31 3.57
N THR A 145 -0.74 -3.56 3.12
CA THR A 145 -1.27 -4.01 1.81
C THR A 145 -2.80 -4.17 1.85
N ARG A 146 -3.41 -4.13 3.04
CA ARG A 146 -4.88 -4.12 3.16
C ARG A 146 -5.45 -2.77 2.73
N VAL A 147 -6.59 -2.84 2.06
CA VAL A 147 -7.40 -1.65 1.76
C VAL A 147 -8.03 -1.14 3.04
N CYS A 148 -7.95 0.17 3.26
CA CYS A 148 -8.58 0.79 4.41
C CYS A 148 -10.10 0.59 4.32
N PRO A 149 -10.80 0.44 5.46
CA PRO A 149 -12.24 0.58 5.50
C PRO A 149 -12.64 1.98 5.00
N THR A 150 -13.79 2.08 4.32
CA THR A 150 -14.25 3.30 3.66
C THR A 150 -15.72 3.56 3.94
N THR A 151 -16.07 4.83 4.15
CA THR A 151 -17.46 5.30 4.33
C THR A 151 -18.04 5.96 3.08
N GLY A 152 -17.28 5.97 1.98
CA GLY A 152 -17.67 6.63 0.73
C GLY A 152 -16.50 6.82 -0.22
N PRO A 153 -16.76 7.26 -1.46
CA PRO A 153 -15.71 7.41 -2.47
C PRO A 153 -14.59 8.32 -1.96
N ARG A 154 -13.38 7.75 -1.86
CA ARG A 154 -12.17 8.43 -1.38
C ARG A 154 -12.22 8.92 0.07
N GLN A 155 -13.07 8.31 0.90
CA GLN A 155 -13.18 8.66 2.31
C GLN A 155 -12.87 7.45 3.20
N PRO A 156 -11.78 7.47 4.00
CA PRO A 156 -11.55 6.42 4.98
C PRO A 156 -12.66 6.42 6.02
N ALA A 157 -12.96 5.24 6.55
CA ALA A 157 -13.77 5.12 7.75
C ALA A 157 -13.12 5.83 8.94
N VAL A 158 -13.93 6.16 9.93
CA VAL A 158 -13.50 6.88 11.13
C VAL A 158 -13.97 6.15 12.40
N GLY A 159 -13.43 6.55 13.55
CA GLY A 159 -13.90 6.04 14.84
C GLY A 159 -13.58 4.57 15.06
N ALA A 160 -14.57 3.80 15.53
CA ALA A 160 -14.38 2.42 15.99
C ALA A 160 -13.95 1.46 14.87
N GLU A 161 -14.50 1.62 13.66
CA GLU A 161 -14.17 0.76 12.51
C GLU A 161 -12.70 0.93 12.11
N LEU A 162 -12.25 2.18 12.03
CA LEU A 162 -10.86 2.50 11.75
C LEU A 162 -9.92 2.03 12.86
N SER A 163 -10.33 2.18 14.12
CA SER A 163 -9.55 1.74 15.28
C SER A 163 -9.42 0.21 15.29
N ALA A 164 -10.48 -0.52 14.96
CA ALA A 164 -10.47 -1.97 14.84
C ALA A 164 -9.57 -2.42 13.68
N PHE A 165 -9.63 -1.73 12.54
CA PHE A 165 -8.73 -2.01 11.42
C PHE A 165 -7.26 -1.84 11.79
N VAL A 166 -6.91 -0.70 12.39
CA VAL A 166 -5.54 -0.37 12.80
C VAL A 166 -5.01 -1.35 13.85
N GLY A 167 -5.84 -1.73 14.82
CA GLY A 167 -5.47 -2.64 15.91
C GLY A 167 -5.56 -4.14 15.57
N SER A 168 -6.03 -4.50 14.36
CA SER A 168 -6.22 -5.91 14.01
C SER A 168 -4.89 -6.62 13.70
N PRO A 169 -4.69 -7.87 14.16
CA PRO A 169 -3.50 -8.65 13.85
C PRO A 169 -3.35 -8.88 12.35
N GLU A 170 -4.46 -8.97 11.60
CA GLU A 170 -4.45 -9.06 10.14
C GLU A 170 -3.79 -7.84 9.48
N THR A 171 -4.10 -6.62 9.94
CA THR A 171 -3.49 -5.39 9.42
C THR A 171 -2.00 -5.34 9.75
N THR A 172 -1.63 -5.69 10.98
CA THR A 172 -0.24 -5.77 11.43
C THR A 172 0.54 -6.79 10.60
N ASN A 173 0.02 -8.00 10.41
CA ASN A 173 0.68 -9.05 9.63
C ASN A 173 0.77 -8.72 8.14
N SER A 174 -0.15 -7.91 7.62
CA SER A 174 -0.18 -7.48 6.22
C SER A 174 0.54 -6.15 5.98
N ALA A 175 1.25 -5.63 6.97
CA ALA A 175 2.00 -4.38 6.88
C ALA A 175 3.50 -4.59 6.89
N ALA A 176 4.20 -3.69 6.20
CA ALA A 176 5.59 -3.43 6.50
C ALA A 176 5.68 -2.47 7.70
N HIS A 177 6.69 -2.67 8.52
CA HIS A 177 6.89 -1.96 9.78
C HIS A 177 8.24 -1.24 9.78
N VAL A 178 8.27 0.03 10.19
CA VAL A 178 9.48 0.86 10.17
C VAL A 178 9.49 1.80 11.37
N TYR A 179 10.61 1.90 12.09
CA TYR A 179 10.86 3.03 12.98
C TYR A 179 11.35 4.22 12.15
N LEU A 180 10.43 5.12 11.81
CA LEU A 180 10.69 6.19 10.86
C LEU A 180 11.20 7.44 11.60
N PRO A 181 12.40 7.95 11.29
CA PRO A 181 12.95 9.12 11.97
C PRO A 181 12.13 10.35 11.63
N ALA A 182 11.83 11.16 12.65
CA ALA A 182 11.14 12.42 12.49
C ALA A 182 12.15 13.52 12.21
N ARG A 183 12.12 14.04 10.99
CA ARG A 183 12.95 15.19 10.61
C ARG A 183 12.09 16.44 10.68
N SER A 184 12.46 17.39 11.52
CA SER A 184 11.82 18.71 11.52
C SER A 184 12.60 19.64 10.61
N LEU A 185 11.91 20.34 9.72
CA LEU A 185 12.50 21.52 9.10
C LEU A 185 12.64 22.56 10.21
N ARG A 186 13.88 22.83 10.62
CA ARG A 186 14.17 24.00 11.44
C ARG A 186 13.87 25.22 10.57
N VAL A 187 12.89 26.00 10.99
CA VAL A 187 12.68 27.38 10.51
C VAL A 187 13.59 28.33 11.26
#